data_AF-A0A1J5NW54-F1
#
_entry.id   AF-A0A1J5NW54-F1
#
_cell.length_a   1.000
_cell.length_b   1.000
_cell.length_c   1.000
_cell.angle_alpha   90.00
_cell.angle_beta   90.00
_cell.angle_gamma   90.00
#
_symmetry.space_group_name_H-M   'P 1'
#
loop_
_entity.id
_entity.type
_entity.pdbx_description
1 polymer ?
#
loop_
_entity_poly.entity_id
_entity_poly.type
_entity_poly.pdbx_seq_one_letter_code
_entity_poly.pdbx_strand_id
1 'polypeptide(L)' 'MKVLEVLALMTPRRIAYVACDPAALARDTAYLADLGYALVGIRAFDLFPMTHHVECVATFAPVLEER' A
#
# COMPACT_ATOMS: atom_id res chain seq x y z
N MET A 1 11.47 0.65 14.59
CA MET A 1 11.55 0.58 13.11
C MET A 1 10.24 -0.02 12.63
N LYS A 2 9.45 0.74 11.87
CA LYS A 2 8.19 0.28 11.28
C LYS A 2 8.49 -0.54 10.02
N VAL A 3 7.67 -1.55 9.72
CA VAL A 3 7.86 -2.45 8.56
C VAL A 3 8.02 -1.68 7.25
N LEU A 4 7.23 -0.62 7.06
CA LEU A 4 7.27 0.20 5.84
C LEU A 4 8.60 0.95 5.66
N GLU A 5 9.27 1.36 6.76
CA GLU A 5 10.61 1.95 6.70
C GLU A 5 11.64 0.92 6.20
N VAL A 6 11.55 -0.32 6.70
CA VAL A 6 12.44 -1.41 6.27
C VAL A 6 12.24 -1.71 4.78
N LEU A 7 10.99 -1.77 4.34
CA LEU A 7 10.67 -1.98 2.92
C LEU A 7 11.22 -0.85 2.06
N ALA A 8 11.06 0.41 2.46
CA ALA A 8 11.58 1.55 1.72
C ALA A 8 13.11 1.51 1.59
N LEU A 9 13.84 1.15 2.66
CA LEU A 9 15.29 0.98 2.65
C LEU A 9 15.79 -0.10 1.67
N MET A 10 14.97 -1.14 1.41
CA MET A 10 15.29 -2.19 0.44
C MET A 10 15.05 -1.76 -1.01
N THR A 11 14.37 -0.63 -1.23
CA THR A 11 14.07 -0.08 -2.56
C THR A 11 13.39 -1.07 -3.54
N PRO A 12 12.37 -1.86 -3.12
CA PRO A 12 11.67 -2.75 -4.03
C PRO A 12 11.05 -2.00 -5.22
N ARG A 13 11.13 -2.62 -6.40
CA ARG A 13 10.52 -2.08 -7.63
C ARG A 13 8.99 -1.98 -7.57
N ARG A 14 8.37 -2.82 -6.74
CA ARG A 14 6.94 -2.76 -6.43
C ARG A 14 6.66 -3.28 -5.03
N ILE A 15 5.60 -2.76 -4.42
CA ILE A 15 5.03 -3.27 -3.17
C ILE A 15 3.57 -3.65 -3.45
N ALA A 16 3.16 -4.85 -3.07
CA ALA A 16 1.75 -5.25 -3.02
C ALA A 16 1.32 -5.32 -1.55
N TYR A 17 0.32 -4.53 -1.19
CA TYR A 17 -0.24 -4.45 0.16
C TYR A 17 -1.65 -5.03 0.13
N VAL A 18 -1.91 -6.10 0.89
CA VAL A 18 -3.25 -6.64 1.13
C VAL A 18 -3.72 -6.24 2.53
N ALA A 19 -4.89 -5.63 2.65
CA ALA A 19 -5.42 -5.12 3.92
C ALA A 19 -6.94 -5.29 4.02
N CYS A 20 -7.41 -5.77 5.17
CA CYS A 20 -8.84 -5.90 5.50
C CYS A 20 -9.47 -4.62 6.09
N ASP A 21 -8.64 -3.63 6.42
CA ASP A 21 -9.05 -2.31 6.93
C ASP A 21 -8.63 -1.21 5.94
N PRO A 22 -9.58 -0.63 5.18
CA PRO A 22 -9.29 0.46 4.25
C PRO A 22 -8.72 1.72 4.92
N ALA A 23 -9.07 2.00 6.18
CA ALA A 23 -8.61 3.19 6.88
C ALA A 23 -7.13 3.07 7.26
N ALA A 24 -6.72 1.90 7.78
CA ALA A 24 -5.32 1.59 8.02
C ALA A 24 -4.51 1.63 6.71
N LEU A 25 -5.04 1.05 5.63
CA LEU A 25 -4.38 1.09 4.31
C LEU A 25 -4.19 2.52 3.80
N ALA A 26 -5.18 3.40 3.98
CA ALA A 26 -5.08 4.80 3.58
C ALA A 26 -4.00 5.56 4.36
N ARG A 27 -3.91 5.33 5.68
CA ARG A 27 -2.84 5.91 6.51
C ARG A 27 -1.47 5.43 6.07
N ASP A 28 -1.33 4.14 5.84
CA ASP A 28 -0.06 3.54 5.44
C ASP A 28 0.33 3.94 3.99
N THR A 29 -0.65 4.20 3.13
CA THR A 29 -0.45 4.77 1.79
C THR A 29 0.17 6.17 1.86
N ALA A 30 -0.33 7.04 2.74
CA ALA A 30 0.26 8.36 2.94
C ALA A 30 1.71 8.25 3.44
N TYR A 31 1.96 7.33 4.37
CA TYR A 31 3.30 7.09 4.88
C TYR A 31 4.26 6.52 3.82
N LEU A 32 3.80 5.63 2.94
CA LEU A 32 4.57 5.16 1.80
C LEU A 32 4.89 6.29 0.80
N ALA A 33 3.96 7.23 0.61
CA ALA A 33 4.20 8.43 -0.21
C ALA A 33 5.33 9.29 0.36
N ASP A 34 5.35 9.52 1.68
CA ASP A 34 6.46 10.21 2.36
C ASP A 34 7.80 9.48 2.20
N LEU A 35 7.77 8.16 2.02
CA LEU A 35 8.93 7.31 1.77
C LEU A 35 9.28 7.16 0.27
N GLY A 36 8.66 7.96 -0.61
CA GLY A 36 8.97 7.99 -2.04
C GLY A 36 8.27 6.92 -2.88
N TYR A 37 7.16 6.36 -2.43
CA TYR A 37 6.35 5.41 -3.19
C TYR A 37 5.00 5.99 -3.60
N ALA A 38 4.67 5.91 -4.89
CA ALA A 38 3.35 6.26 -5.39
C ALA A 38 2.42 5.05 -5.40
N LEU A 39 1.14 5.29 -5.07
CA LEU A 39 0.07 4.32 -5.30
C LEU A 39 -0.17 4.20 -6.81
N VAL A 40 0.01 3.00 -7.35
CA VAL A 40 -0.18 2.68 -8.78
C VAL A 40 -1.61 2.24 -9.05
N GLY A 41 -2.22 1.52 -8.11
CA GLY A 41 -3.58 1.05 -8.25
C GLY A 41 -4.07 0.35 -7.00
N ILE A 42 -5.38 0.37 -6.81
CA ILE A 42 -6.08 -0.28 -5.70
C ILE A 42 -7.31 -1.02 -6.22
N ARG A 43 -7.59 -2.18 -5.64
CA ARG A 43 -8.82 -2.93 -5.88
C ARG A 43 -9.36 -3.48 -4.56
N ALA A 44 -10.65 -3.30 -4.35
CA ALA A 44 -11.39 -3.89 -3.24
C ALA A 44 -12.06 -5.21 -3.69
N PHE A 45 -12.14 -6.16 -2.77
CA PHE A 45 -12.74 -7.47 -2.96
C PHE A 45 -13.66 -7.81 -1.79
N ASP A 46 -14.87 -8.28 -2.12
CA ASP A 46 -15.79 -8.87 -1.15
C ASP A 46 -15.47 -10.36 -1.00
N LEU A 47 -14.59 -10.69 -0.04
CA LEU A 47 -14.25 -12.08 0.31
C LEU A 47 -15.22 -12.69 1.32
N PHE A 48 -16.04 -11.86 1.97
CA PHE A 48 -16.94 -12.25 3.04
C PHE A 48 -18.33 -11.68 2.79
N PRO A 49 -19.09 -12.27 1.85
CA PRO A 49 -20.39 -11.76 1.46
C PRO A 49 -21.33 -11.60 2.65
N MET A 50 -22.19 -10.58 2.58
CA MET A 50 -23.15 -10.25 3.64
C MET A 50 -22.49 -9.77 4.96
N THR A 51 -21.22 -9.38 4.93
CA THR A 51 -20.53 -8.73 6.06
C THR A 51 -20.06 -7.33 5.69
N HIS A 52 -19.55 -6.58 6.67
CA HIS A 52 -18.92 -5.28 6.43
C HIS A 52 -17.44 -5.39 6.03
N HIS A 53 -16.89 -6.60 5.98
CA HIS A 53 -15.48 -6.82 5.67
C HIS A 53 -15.21 -6.59 4.18
N VAL A 54 -14.10 -5.94 3.88
CA VAL A 54 -13.61 -5.75 2.53
C VAL A 54 -12.10 -5.94 2.53
N GLU A 55 -11.59 -6.68 1.56
CA GLU A 55 -10.15 -6.85 1.37
C GLU A 55 -9.68 -5.94 0.25
N CYS A 56 -8.69 -5.10 0.54
CA CYS A 56 -8.10 -4.18 -0.40
C CYS A 56 -6.71 -4.67 -0.81
N VAL A 57 -6.45 -4.70 -2.11
CA VAL A 57 -5.12 -4.93 -2.68
C VAL A 57 -4.66 -3.64 -3.33
N ALA A 58 -3.63 -3.04 -2.76
CA ALA A 58 -2.96 -1.85 -3.29
C ALA A 58 -1.58 -2.21 -3.82
N THR A 59 -1.19 -1.57 -4.92
CA THR A 59 0.14 -1.71 -5.52
C THR A 59 0.84 -0.36 -5.54
N PHE A 60 2.12 -0.36 -5.19
CA PHE A 60 2.95 0.85 -5.14
C PHE A 60 4.22 0.66 -5.96
N ALA A 61 4.77 1.75 -6.45
CA ALA A 61 6.06 1.79 -7.12
C ALA A 61 6.88 3.02 -6.64
N PRO A 62 8.22 2.95 -6.63
CA PRO A 62 9.04 4.11 -6.35
C PRO A 62 8.72 5.26 -7.32
N VAL A 63 8.67 6.48 -6.80
CA VAL A 63 8.68 7.67 -7.63
C VAL A 63 10.07 7.80 -8.21
N LEU A 64 10.19 7.72 -9.54
CA LEU A 64 11.45 7.99 -10.22
C LEU A 64 11.68 9.50 -10.18
N GLU A 65 12.63 9.96 -9.37
CA GLU A 65 13.18 11.30 -9.57
C GLU A 65 13.97 11.29 -10.88
N GLU A 66 13.52 12.11 -11.83
CA GLU A 66 14.30 12.47 -13.01
C GLU A 66 15.56 13.21 -12.51
N ARG A 67 16.72 12.55 -12.59
CA ARG A 67 18.03 13.15 -12.28
C ARG A 67 18.43 14.14 -13.36
#